data_AF-A0A3D1ZJD8-F1
#
_entry.id   AF-A0A3D1ZJD8-F1
#
_cell.length_a   1.000
_cell.length_b   1.000
_cell.length_c   1.000
_cell.angle_alpha   90.00
_cell.angle_beta   90.00
_cell.angle_gamma   90.00
#
_symmetry.space_group_name_H-M   'P 1'
#
loop_
_entity.id
_entity.type
_entity.pdbx_description
1 polymer ?
#
loop_
_entity_poly.entity_id
_entity_poly.type
_entity_poly.pdbx_seq_one_letter_code
_entity_poly.pdbx_strand_id
1 'polypeptide(L)' 'VCHDTYSAHQGVEHDDMNVLCLGARVVGGELAREITTAFVSAEYSGEERHRRRLGKVLDMEKDSFR' A
#
# COMPACT_ATOMS: atom_id res chain seq x y z
N VAL A 1 -3.21 -6.29 -2.11
CA VAL A 1 -3.96 -7.11 -1.12
C VAL A 1 -2.96 -7.49 -0.04
N CYS A 2 -3.30 -7.29 1.24
CA CYS A 2 -2.40 -7.54 2.36
C CYS A 2 -2.97 -8.63 3.27
N HIS A 3 -2.08 -9.41 3.89
CA HIS A 3 -2.41 -10.49 4.82
C HIS A 3 -1.64 -10.41 6.15
N ASP A 4 -0.75 -9.43 6.28
CA ASP A 4 0.10 -9.19 7.44
C ASP A 4 0.38 -7.69 7.61
N THR A 5 0.86 -7.31 8.79
CA THR A 5 1.17 -5.93 9.16
C THR A 5 2.39 -5.40 8.41
N TYR A 6 3.32 -6.27 8.01
CA TYR A 6 4.52 -5.88 7.28
C TYR A 6 4.16 -5.29 5.91
N SER A 7 3.40 -6.04 5.12
CA SER A 7 2.94 -5.65 3.80
C SER A 7 2.04 -4.41 3.85
N ALA A 8 1.28 -4.24 4.92
CA ALA A 8 0.40 -3.08 5.08
C ALA A 8 1.14 -1.76 5.26
N HIS A 9 2.09 -1.68 6.20
CA HIS A 9 2.85 -0.43 6.40
C HIS A 9 3.82 -0.18 5.23
N GLN A 10 4.52 -1.23 4.75
CA GLN A 10 5.44 -1.11 3.62
C GLN A 10 4.75 -0.65 2.33
N GLY A 11 3.50 -1.11 2.09
CA GLY A 11 2.73 -0.66 0.93
C GLY A 11 2.50 0.86 0.94
N VAL A 12 2.27 1.47 2.10
CA VAL A 12 2.18 2.93 2.22
C VAL A 12 3.56 3.56 2.11
N GLU A 13 4.54 3.09 2.88
CA GLU A 13 5.88 3.68 2.97
C GLU A 13 6.62 3.69 1.63
N HIS A 14 6.46 2.65 0.80
CA HIS A 14 7.20 2.46 -0.44
C HIS A 14 6.43 2.82 -1.69
N ASP A 15 5.12 2.57 -1.71
CA ASP A 15 4.30 2.67 -2.92
C ASP A 15 3.24 3.78 -2.82
N ASP A 16 3.16 4.50 -1.69
CA ASP A 16 2.12 5.50 -1.43
C ASP A 16 0.70 4.92 -1.61
N MET A 17 0.52 3.67 -1.15
CA MET A 17 -0.73 2.94 -1.30
C MET A 17 -1.87 3.65 -0.55
N ASN A 18 -2.92 3.99 -1.28
CA ASN A 18 -4.08 4.73 -0.76
C ASN A 18 -5.32 3.86 -0.48
N VAL A 19 -5.31 2.59 -0.89
CA VAL A 19 -6.40 1.64 -0.68
C VAL A 19 -5.86 0.32 -0.16
N LEU A 20 -6.40 -0.14 0.98
CA LEU A 20 -6.11 -1.44 1.56
C LEU A 20 -7.20 -2.47 1.21
N CYS A 21 -6.79 -3.63 0.69
CA CYS A 21 -7.69 -4.75 0.42
C CYS A 21 -7.33 -5.95 1.31
N LEU A 22 -8.32 -6.49 2.03
CA LEU A 22 -8.20 -7.65 2.92
C LEU A 22 -9.15 -8.77 2.51
N GLY A 23 -8.74 -10.02 2.72
CA GLY A 23 -9.57 -11.19 2.45
C GLY A 23 -10.32 -11.66 3.70
N ALA A 24 -11.63 -11.46 3.77
CA ALA A 24 -12.45 -11.79 4.95
C ALA A 24 -12.45 -13.29 5.35
N ARG A 25 -12.19 -14.20 4.41
CA ARG A 25 -12.07 -15.65 4.68
C ARG A 25 -10.64 -16.12 4.94
N VAL A 26 -9.66 -15.22 4.80
CA VAL A 26 -8.22 -15.53 4.89
C VAL A 26 -7.62 -14.89 6.14
N VAL A 27 -8.07 -13.68 6.47
CA VAL A 27 -7.55 -12.89 7.60
C VAL A 27 -8.59 -12.86 8.71
N GLY A 28 -8.20 -13.31 9.91
CA GLY A 28 -9.05 -13.24 11.10
C GLY A 28 -9.31 -11.80 11.56
N GLY A 29 -10.40 -11.56 12.29
CA GLY A 29 -10.84 -10.20 12.64
C GLY A 29 -9.83 -9.39 13.46
N GLU A 30 -9.13 -9.99 14.42
CA GLU A 30 -8.11 -9.29 15.22
C GLU A 30 -6.90 -8.91 14.37
N LEU A 31 -6.40 -9.85 13.54
CA LEU A 31 -5.31 -9.57 12.61
C LEU A 31 -5.73 -8.51 11.57
N ALA A 32 -6.97 -8.54 11.08
CA ALA A 32 -7.48 -7.52 10.17
C ALA A 32 -7.44 -6.12 10.81
N ARG A 33 -7.76 -6.01 12.12
CA ARG A 33 -7.63 -4.75 12.87
C ARG A 33 -6.19 -4.29 12.93
N GLU A 34 -5.25 -5.18 13.28
CA GLU A 34 -3.82 -4.84 13.37
C GLU A 34 -3.24 -4.40 12.02
N ILE A 35 -3.57 -5.11 10.94
CA ILE A 35 -3.16 -4.75 9.58
C ILE A 35 -3.73 -3.38 9.19
N THR A 36 -5.01 -3.14 9.49
CA THR A 36 -5.65 -1.85 9.21
C THR A 36 -4.97 -0.72 9.97
N THR A 37 -4.68 -0.92 11.27
CA THR A 37 -3.93 0.05 12.09
C THR A 37 -2.55 0.33 11.52
N ALA A 38 -1.79 -0.71 11.15
CA ALA A 38 -0.47 -0.57 10.55
C ALA A 38 -0.52 0.22 9.22
N PHE A 39 -1.54 -0.01 8.39
CA PHE A 39 -1.75 0.73 7.15
C PHE A 39 -2.07 2.21 7.39
N VAL A 40 -3.08 2.53 8.21
CA VAL A 40 -3.52 3.93 8.40
C VAL A 40 -2.52 4.79 9.19
N SER A 41 -1.61 4.15 9.93
CA SER A 41 -0.59 4.84 10.73
C SER A 41 0.75 4.99 9.99
N ALA A 42 0.91 4.32 8.85
CA ALA A 42 2.13 4.40 8.06
C ALA A 42 2.17 5.71 7.27
N GLU A 43 3.38 6.24 7.06
CA GLU A 43 3.61 7.47 6.30
C GLU A 43 4.50 7.19 5.10
N TYR A 44 4.19 7.78 3.95
CA TYR A 44 5.01 7.60 2.76
C TYR A 44 6.43 8.14 3.00
N SER A 45 7.43 7.27 2.83
CA SER A 45 8.83 7.60 3.14
C SER A 45 9.41 8.68 2.22
N GLY A 46 8.85 8.87 1.03
CA GLY A 46 9.29 9.88 0.09
C GLY A 46 10.72 9.70 -0.46
N GLU A 47 11.38 8.56 -0.19
CA GLU A 47 12.73 8.31 -0.69
C GLU A 47 12.81 8.37 -2.21
N GLU A 48 13.96 8.77 -2.74
CA GLU A 48 14.17 8.93 -4.19
C GLU A 48 13.80 7.67 -4.99
N ARG A 49 14.14 6.49 -4.46
CA ARG A 49 13.82 5.21 -5.12
C ARG A 49 12.31 4.94 -5.18
N HIS A 50 11.55 5.34 -4.16
CA HIS A 50 10.11 5.15 -4.06
C HIS A 50 9.38 6.12 -4.98
N ARG A 51 9.77 7.41 -4.93
CA ARG A 51 9.21 8.45 -5.83
C ARG A 51 9.43 8.11 -7.30
N ARG A 52 10.62 7.62 -7.65
CA ARG A 52 10.92 7.18 -9.02
C ARG A 52 10.07 6.00 -9.47
N ARG A 53 9.76 5.04 -8.59
CA ARG A 53 8.92 3.88 -8.92
C ARG A 53 7.46 4.30 -9.09
N LEU A 54 6.94 5.10 -8.15
CA LEU A 54 5.59 5.66 -8.22
C LEU A 54 5.40 6.48 -9.50
N GLY A 55 6.39 7.32 -9.86
CA GLY A 55 6.37 8.10 -11.09
C GLY A 55 6.19 7.25 -12.35
N LYS A 56 6.86 6.09 -12.43
CA LYS A 56 6.67 5.15 -13.56
C LYS A 56 5.25 4.65 -13.68
N VAL A 57 4.59 4.36 -12.55
CA VAL A 57 3.19 3.90 -12.53
C VAL A 57 2.27 5.02 -13.03
N LEU A 58 2.43 6.23 -12.50
CA LEU A 58 1.64 7.39 -12.91
C LEU A 58 1.82 7.74 -14.39
N ASP A 59 3.04 7.58 -14.92
CA ASP A 59 3.29 7.82 -16.35
C ASP A 59 2.66 6.75 -17.23
N MET A 60 2.69 5.47 -16.83
CA MET A 60 1.96 4.39 -17.52
C MET A 60 0.44 4.63 -17.53
N GLU A 61 -0.13 5.12 -16.44
CA GLU A 61 -1.55 5.48 -16.37
C GLU A 61 -1.87 6.61 -17.37
N LYS A 62 -1.10 7.70 -17.38
CA LYS A 62 -1.30 8.82 -18.33
C LYS A 62 -1.27 8.38 -19.79
N ASP A 63 -0.33 7.49 -20.15
CA ASP A 63 -0.21 7.01 -21.53
C ASP A 63 -1.34 6.04 -21.90
N SER A 64 -1.93 5.33 -20.94
CA SER A 64 -3.07 4.42 -21.17
C SER A 64 -4.40 5.15 -21.39
N PHE A 65 -4.49 6.42 -20.98
CA PHE A 65 -5.68 7.27 -21.14
C PHE A 65 -5.52 8.31 -22.26
N ARG A 66 -4.51 8.19 -23.12
CA ARG A 66 -4.33 8.96 -24.37
C ARG A 66 -4.91 8.22 -25.56
#